data_AF-A0A0G1HSQ3-F1
#
_entry.id   AF-A0A0G1HSQ3-F1
#
_cell.length_a   1.000
_cell.length_b   1.000
_cell.length_c   1.000
_cell.angle_alpha   90.00
_cell.angle_beta   90.00
_cell.angle_gamma   90.00
#
_symmetry.space_group_name_H-M   'P 1'
#
loop_
_entity.id
_entity.type
_entity.pdbx_description
1 polymer ?
#
loop_
_entity_poly.entity_id
_entity_poly.type
_entity_poly.pdbx_seq_one_letter_code
_entity_poly.pdbx_strand_id
1 'polypeptide(L)'
;MERRINSILMEELKLIAMAAAVGIGAIGPGIGMGILVGKALEAIGRNPEATPKIQTNMMLGIAFTEALMIFALVVALIIGFVL
;
A
#
# COMPACT_ATOMS: atom_id res chain seq x y z
N MET A 1 -29.92 -24.59 -10.12
CA MET A 1 -28.66 -24.62 -10.89
C MET A 1 -28.12 -23.22 -11.11
N GLU A 2 -28.90 -22.32 -11.71
CA GLU A 2 -28.55 -20.91 -11.95
C GLU A 2 -28.07 -20.13 -10.70
N ARG A 3 -28.76 -20.26 -9.56
CA ARG A 3 -28.31 -19.64 -8.28
C ARG A 3 -26.91 -20.06 -7.83
N ARG A 4 -26.50 -21.30 -8.12
CA ARG A 4 -25.18 -21.84 -7.75
C ARG A 4 -24.08 -21.38 -8.71
N ILE A 5 -24.44 -21.12 -9.97
CA ILE A 5 -23.52 -20.51 -10.93
C ILE A 5 -23.27 -19.06 -10.52
N ASN A 6 -24.33 -18.31 -10.22
CA ASN A 6 -24.21 -16.92 -9.79
C ASN A 6 -23.40 -16.76 -8.49
N SER A 7 -23.49 -17.69 -7.54
CA SER A 7 -22.67 -17.62 -6.32
C SER A 7 -21.19 -17.81 -6.59
N ILE A 8 -20.81 -18.76 -7.47
CA ILE A 8 -19.41 -19.01 -7.84
C ILE A 8 -18.82 -17.79 -8.55
N LEU A 9 -19.56 -17.23 -9.52
CA LEU A 9 -19.14 -16.01 -10.23
C LEU A 9 -18.91 -14.82 -9.29
N MET A 10 -19.74 -14.67 -8.25
CA MET A 10 -19.57 -13.61 -7.26
C MET A 10 -18.32 -13.82 -6.39
N GLU A 11 -18.00 -15.05 -6.02
CA GLU A 11 -16.77 -15.37 -5.27
C GLU A 11 -15.51 -15.08 -6.11
N GLU A 12 -15.49 -15.52 -7.37
CA GLU A 12 -14.38 -15.25 -8.29
C GLU A 12 -14.18 -13.75 -8.53
N LEU A 13 -15.27 -13.00 -8.69
CA LEU A 13 -15.21 -11.55 -8.87
C LEU A 13 -14.67 -10.84 -7.62
N LYS A 14 -15.05 -11.28 -6.42
CA LYS A 14 -14.50 -10.73 -5.16
C LYS A 14 -12.99 -10.93 -5.09
N LEU A 15 -12.48 -12.12 -5.44
CA LEU A 15 -11.04 -12.39 -5.44
C LEU A 15 -10.28 -11.43 -6.37
N ILE A 16 -10.80 -11.21 -7.59
CA ILE A 16 -10.19 -10.28 -8.55
C ILE A 16 -10.27 -8.84 -8.03
N ALA A 17 -11.40 -8.43 -7.47
CA ALA A 17 -11.57 -7.09 -6.92
C ALA A 17 -10.64 -6.82 -5.72
N MET A 18 -10.43 -7.80 -4.85
CA MET A 18 -9.46 -7.73 -3.75
C MET A 18 -8.04 -7.55 -4.27
N ALA A 19 -7.63 -8.39 -5.24
CA ALA A 19 -6.31 -8.31 -5.84
C ALA A 19 -6.07 -6.97 -6.54
N ALA A 20 -7.07 -6.45 -7.26
CA ALA A 20 -7.00 -5.16 -7.92
C ALA A 20 -6.91 -4.00 -6.92
N ALA A 21 -7.71 -4.02 -5.85
CA ALA A 21 -7.70 -2.99 -4.82
C ALA A 21 -6.31 -2.84 -4.18
N VAL A 22 -5.70 -3.95 -3.74
CA VAL A 22 -4.36 -3.93 -3.15
C VAL A 22 -3.29 -3.63 -4.21
N GLY A 23 -3.34 -4.32 -5.35
CA GLY A 23 -2.32 -4.22 -6.40
C GLY A 23 -2.20 -2.81 -6.97
N ILE A 24 -3.32 -2.18 -7.31
CA ILE A 24 -3.34 -0.80 -7.81
C ILE A 24 -3.06 0.18 -6.67
N GLY A 25 -3.65 -0.05 -5.50
CA GLY A 25 -3.46 0.79 -4.31
C GLY A 25 -2.01 0.87 -3.83
N ALA A 26 -1.21 -0.16 -4.09
CA ALA A 26 0.21 -0.22 -3.73
C ALA A 26 1.13 0.61 -4.63
N ILE A 27 0.73 0.95 -5.85
CA ILE A 27 1.62 1.58 -6.84
C ILE A 27 2.08 2.96 -6.37
N GLY A 28 1.13 3.81 -5.95
CA GLY A 28 1.44 5.16 -5.47
C GLY A 28 2.36 5.14 -4.24
N PRO A 29 1.98 4.42 -3.16
CA PRO A 29 2.82 4.25 -1.98
C PRO A 29 4.19 3.64 -2.28
N GLY A 30 4.26 2.59 -3.10
CA GLY A 30 5.53 1.94 -3.46
C GLY A 30 6.51 2.89 -4.15
N ILE A 31 6.02 3.66 -5.13
CA ILE A 31 6.84 4.67 -5.83
C ILE A 31 7.23 5.80 -4.87
N GLY A 32 6.28 6.33 -4.09
CA GLY A 32 6.52 7.40 -3.13
C GLY A 32 7.56 7.01 -2.08
N MET A 33 7.47 5.79 -1.56
CA MET A 33 8.42 5.24 -0.58
C MET A 33 9.82 5.10 -1.18
N GLY A 34 9.94 4.58 -2.40
CA GLY A 34 11.23 4.46 -3.09
C GLY A 34 11.93 5.83 -3.28
N ILE A 35 11.18 6.84 -3.72
CA ILE A 35 11.70 8.21 -3.89
C ILE A 35 12.10 8.80 -2.52
N LEU A 36 11.23 8.68 -1.52
CA LEU A 36 11.44 9.23 -0.19
C LEU A 36 12.69 8.66 0.47
N VAL A 37 12.81 7.32 0.49
CA VAL A 37 13.96 6.63 1.10
C VAL A 37 15.23 6.92 0.30
N GLY A 38 15.15 6.89 -1.04
CA GLY A 38 16.28 7.24 -1.90
C GLY A 38 16.85 8.63 -1.59
N LYS A 39 15.97 9.63 -1.45
CA LYS A 39 16.38 11.00 -1.11
C LYS A 39 16.93 11.14 0.31
N ALA A 40 16.37 10.39 1.27
CA ALA A 40 16.91 10.35 2.63
C ALA A 40 18.33 9.76 2.65
N LEU A 41 18.58 8.68 1.91
CA LEU A 41 19.89 8.06 1.80
C LEU A 41 20.91 8.98 1.09
N GLU A 42 20.52 9.66 0.01
CA GLU A 42 21.34 10.68 -0.64
C GLU A 42 21.74 11.80 0.35
N ALA A 43 20.78 12.27 1.16
CA ALA A 43 21.02 13.33 2.14
C ALA A 43 21.97 12.86 3.28
N ILE A 44 21.80 11.64 3.76
CA ILE A 44 22.69 11.01 4.75
C ILE A 44 24.11 10.87 4.19
N GLY A 45 24.25 10.42 2.95
CA GLY A 45 25.56 10.29 2.31
C GLY A 45 26.30 11.62 2.15
N ARG A 46 25.57 12.74 1.99
CA ARG A 46 26.15 14.09 1.90
C ARG A 46 26.50 14.67 3.27
N ASN A 47 25.71 14.37 4.31
CA ASN A 47 25.98 14.81 5.67
C ASN A 47 25.65 13.71 6.68
N PRO A 48 26.63 12.84 7.01
CA PRO A 48 26.44 11.76 7.95
C PRO A 48 26.07 12.22 9.37
N GLU A 49 26.51 13.40 9.80
CA GLU A 49 26.20 13.94 11.13
C GLU A 49 24.71 14.30 11.28
N ALA A 50 24.03 14.60 10.18
CA ALA A 50 22.60 14.92 10.16
C ALA A 50 21.69 13.67 10.17
N THR A 51 22.26 12.47 10.15
CA THR A 51 21.52 11.19 10.05
C THR A 51 20.34 11.07 11.01
N PRO A 52 20.47 11.37 12.32
CA PRO A 52 19.36 11.18 13.26
C PRO A 52 18.12 11.99 12.87
N LYS A 53 18.31 13.25 12.46
CA LYS A 53 17.22 14.13 12.04
C LYS A 53 16.60 13.69 10.71
N ILE A 54 17.43 13.24 9.76
CA ILE A 54 16.95 12.75 8.46
C ILE A 54 16.12 11.47 8.66
N GLN A 55 16.59 10.53 9.49
CA GLN A 55 15.87 9.30 9.78
C GLN A 55 14.52 9.57 10.46
N THR A 56 14.45 10.49 11.43
CA THR A 56 13.16 10.86 12.05
C THR A 56 12.15 11.35 11.01
N ASN A 57 12.57 12.25 10.12
CA ASN A 57 11.69 12.78 9.07
C ASN A 57 11.32 11.72 8.02
N MET A 58 12.28 10.86 7.65
CA MET A 58 12.07 9.75 6.75
C MET A 58 11.02 8.78 7.31
N MET A 59 11.13 8.39 8.57
CA MET A 59 10.17 7.48 9.22
C MET A 59 8.75 8.06 9.26
N LEU A 60 8.62 9.37 9.51
CA LEU A 60 7.33 10.05 9.44
C LEU A 60 6.72 9.98 8.02
N GLY A 61 7.54 10.21 7.00
CA GLY A 61 7.09 10.10 5.61
C GLY A 61 6.76 8.67 5.17
N ILE A 62 7.50 7.67 5.65
CA ILE A 62 7.17 6.25 5.47
C ILE A 62 5.80 5.95 6.11
N ALA A 63 5.55 6.42 7.33
CA ALA A 63 4.27 6.21 8.00
C ALA A 63 3.07 6.80 7.24
N PHE A 64 3.20 7.99 6.66
CA PHE A 64 2.15 8.57 5.81
C PHE A 64 1.93 7.79 4.51
N THR A 65 3.02 7.29 3.93
CA THR A 65 2.97 6.48 2.71
C THR A 65 2.26 5.15 2.96
N GLU A 66 2.55 4.50 4.10
CA GLU A 66 1.89 3.28 4.54
C GLU A 66 0.40 3.49 4.88
N ALA A 67 0.03 4.64 5.45
CA ALA A 67 -1.38 4.93 5.74
C ALA A 67 -2.27 4.83 4.49
N LEU A 68 -1.76 5.27 3.32
CA LEU A 68 -2.47 5.15 2.05
C LEU A 68 -2.58 3.69 1.57
N MET A 69 -1.52 2.90 1.77
CA MET A 69 -1.52 1.47 1.45
C MET A 69 -2.52 0.70 2.33
N ILE A 70 -2.61 1.06 3.61
CA ILE A 70 -3.57 0.46 4.54
C ILE A 70 -5.01 0.72 4.09
N PHE A 71 -5.35 1.88 3.52
CA PHE A 71 -6.70 2.10 2.99
C PHE A 71 -7.04 1.13 1.85
N ALA A 72 -6.09 0.86 0.94
CA ALA A 72 -6.28 -0.13 -0.12
C ALA A 72 -6.47 -1.55 0.45
N LEU A 73 -5.69 -1.91 1.49
CA LEU A 73 -5.84 -3.17 2.20
C LEU A 73 -7.21 -3.28 2.89
N VAL A 74 -7.66 -2.23 3.58
CA VAL A 74 -8.96 -2.19 4.27
C VAL A 74 -10.10 -2.39 3.27
N VAL A 75 -10.06 -1.72 2.12
CA VAL A 75 -11.06 -1.91 1.06
C VAL A 75 -11.08 -3.36 0.58
N ALA A 76 -9.91 -3.97 0.35
CA ALA A 76 -9.84 -5.38 -0.04
C ALA A 76 -10.41 -6.32 1.03
N LEU A 77 -10.13 -6.08 2.31
CA LEU A 77 -10.70 -6.88 3.40
C LEU A 77 -12.22 -6.73 3.49
N ILE A 78 -12.76 -5.54 3.27
CA ILE A 78 -14.22 -5.32 3.24
C ILE A 78 -14.86 -6.12 2.08
N ILE A 79 -14.25 -6.11 0.88
CA ILE A 79 -14.73 -6.87 -0.28
C ILE A 79 -14.70 -8.38 -0.03
N GLY A 80 -13.65 -8.88 0.64
CA GLY A 80 -13.46 -10.32 0.86
C GLY A 80 -14.27 -10.91 2.00
N PHE A 81 -14.50 -10.14 3.06
CA PHE A 81 -15.01 -10.69 4.33
C PHE A 81 -16.30 -10.05 4.84
N VAL A 82 -16.71 -8.90 4.29
CA VAL A 82 -17.90 -8.16 4.77
C VAL A 82 -18.99 -8.12 3.71
N LEU A 83 -18.64 -7.73 2.48
CA LEU A 83 -19.52 -7.75 1.31
C LEU A 83 -19.57 -9.16 0.73
#